data_AF-A0A7C3AD29-F1
#
_entry.id   AF-A0A7C3AD29-F1
#
_cell.length_a   1.000
_cell.length_b   1.000
_cell.length_c   1.000
_cell.angle_alpha   90.00
_cell.angle_beta   90.00
_cell.angle_gamma   90.00
#
_symmetry.space_group_name_H-M   'P 1'
#
loop_
_entity.id
_entity.type
_entity.pdbx_description
1 polymer ?
#
loop_
_entity_poly.entity_id
_entity_poly.type
_entity_poly.pdbx_seq_one_letter_code
_entity_poly.pdbx_strand_id
1 'polypeptide(L)'
;GFAMNWKAGLMVVILVMISHLYNAIFKQKGVWGSISLPLGIGLLSIFGSLAVSGGIPALTWYAFGSIFLFDFGTHIVTTFKDIERDRDLGVVTTPIQIGIRPSLALSGIATVGAFFLALMPLLEGEIGWEYTIWLALALIITGITRVPLMIRPNERNGYLALKGAMTGSISFFPALAAAMMPIWVSAITILPLILISWLLLQRSKQEV
;
A
#
# COMPACT_ATOMS: atom_id res chain seq x y z
N GLY A 1 -11.17 -16.30 12.58
CA GLY A 1 -12.34 -16.11 11.69
C GLY A 1 -13.62 -16.48 12.41
N PHE A 2 -14.21 -17.64 12.09
CA PHE A 2 -15.52 -18.06 12.62
C PHE A 2 -15.59 -18.15 14.15
N ALA A 3 -14.50 -18.56 14.82
CA ALA A 3 -14.43 -18.58 16.28
C ALA A 3 -14.52 -17.20 16.94
N MET A 4 -14.25 -16.12 16.20
CA MET A 4 -14.36 -14.73 16.68
C MET A 4 -15.73 -14.15 16.31
N ASN A 5 -16.10 -14.28 15.04
CA ASN A 5 -17.37 -13.79 14.47
C ASN A 5 -17.61 -14.49 13.12
N TRP A 6 -18.85 -14.85 12.80
CA TRP A 6 -19.21 -15.44 11.51
C TRP A 6 -18.86 -14.53 10.32
N LYS A 7 -19.06 -13.21 10.44
CA LYS A 7 -18.69 -12.24 9.38
C LYS A 7 -17.19 -12.22 9.15
N ALA A 8 -16.40 -12.26 10.23
CA ALA A 8 -14.94 -12.34 10.16
C ALA A 8 -14.49 -13.70 9.56
N GLY A 9 -15.22 -14.78 9.83
CA GLY A 9 -15.02 -16.07 9.19
C GLY A 9 -15.19 -16.03 7.68
N LEU A 10 -16.29 -15.45 7.19
CA LEU A 10 -16.52 -15.25 5.75
C LEU A 10 -15.44 -14.35 5.12
N MET A 11 -15.02 -13.30 5.82
CA MET A 11 -13.95 -12.44 5.34
C MET A 11 -12.62 -13.19 5.15
N VAL A 12 -12.28 -14.13 6.05
CA VAL A 12 -11.10 -15.00 5.87
C VAL A 12 -11.23 -15.83 4.60
N VAL A 13 -12.41 -16.41 4.33
CA VAL A 13 -12.64 -17.18 3.09
C VAL A 13 -12.42 -16.29 1.86
N ILE A 14 -12.92 -15.06 1.87
CA ILE A 14 -12.72 -14.09 0.78
C ILE A 14 -11.23 -13.76 0.59
N LEU A 15 -10.51 -13.45 1.67
CA LEU A 15 -9.07 -13.14 1.61
C LEU A 15 -8.26 -14.32 1.05
N VAL A 16 -8.58 -15.55 1.48
CA VAL A 16 -7.97 -16.77 0.96
C VAL A 16 -8.27 -16.94 -0.53
N MET A 17 -9.52 -16.73 -0.95
CA MET A 17 -9.90 -16.79 -2.37
C MET A 17 -9.14 -15.75 -3.20
N ILE A 18 -9.04 -14.50 -2.74
CA ILE A 18 -8.28 -13.44 -3.41
C ILE A 18 -6.81 -13.85 -3.56
N SER A 19 -6.20 -14.38 -2.49
CA SER A 19 -4.82 -14.86 -2.52
C SER A 19 -4.60 -15.99 -3.54
N HIS A 20 -5.51 -16.96 -3.60
CA HIS A 20 -5.44 -18.07 -4.56
C HIS A 20 -5.66 -17.57 -6.00
N LEU A 21 -6.66 -16.71 -6.23
CA LEU A 21 -6.94 -16.14 -7.54
C LEU A 21 -5.78 -15.25 -8.04
N TYR A 22 -5.13 -14.50 -7.15
CA TYR A 22 -3.93 -13.75 -7.49
C TYR A 22 -2.84 -14.69 -8.00
N ASN A 23 -2.49 -15.71 -7.23
CA ASN A 23 -1.41 -16.62 -7.58
C ASN A 23 -1.72 -17.47 -8.83
N ALA A 24 -2.97 -17.91 -8.99
CA ALA A 24 -3.36 -18.79 -10.09
C ALA A 24 -3.62 -18.04 -11.40
N ILE A 25 -4.15 -16.81 -11.33
CA ILE A 25 -4.69 -16.12 -12.51
C ILE A 25 -4.15 -14.70 -12.63
N PHE A 26 -4.29 -13.86 -11.60
CA PHE A 26 -4.13 -12.41 -11.79
C PHE A 26 -2.70 -11.89 -11.76
N LYS A 27 -1.74 -12.63 -11.17
CA LYS A 27 -0.34 -12.19 -11.03
C LYS A 27 0.31 -11.74 -12.36
N GLN A 28 -0.15 -12.27 -13.49
CA GLN A 28 0.34 -11.94 -14.83
C GLN A 28 -0.74 -11.30 -15.72
N LYS A 29 -1.72 -10.60 -15.13
CA LYS A 29 -2.84 -9.96 -15.84
C LYS A 29 -2.81 -8.43 -15.71
N GLY A 30 -1.61 -7.86 -15.66
CA GLY A 30 -1.35 -6.43 -15.62
C GLY A 30 -2.10 -5.71 -14.51
N VAL A 31 -3.04 -4.83 -14.88
CA VAL A 31 -3.84 -4.03 -13.96
C VAL A 31 -4.61 -4.89 -12.95
N TRP A 32 -5.14 -6.04 -13.37
CA TRP A 32 -5.86 -6.93 -12.46
C TRP A 32 -4.95 -7.55 -11.40
N GLY A 33 -3.72 -7.90 -11.78
CA GLY A 33 -2.68 -8.30 -10.84
C GLY A 33 -2.41 -7.19 -9.84
N SER A 34 -2.25 -5.96 -10.35
CA SER A 34 -2.07 -4.78 -9.51
C SER A 34 -3.24 -4.45 -8.60
N ILE A 35 -4.48 -4.81 -8.90
CA ILE A 35 -5.62 -4.56 -8.01
C ILE A 35 -5.74 -5.63 -6.92
N SER A 36 -5.58 -6.89 -7.30
CA SER A 36 -5.94 -8.04 -6.46
C SER A 36 -5.13 -8.14 -5.16
N LEU A 37 -3.82 -7.89 -5.20
CA LEU A 37 -2.97 -7.93 -3.99
C LEU A 37 -3.30 -6.76 -3.04
N PRO A 38 -3.30 -5.48 -3.47
CA PRO A 38 -3.75 -4.35 -2.65
C PRO A 38 -5.14 -4.50 -2.07
N LEU A 39 -6.07 -5.10 -2.82
CA LEU A 39 -7.43 -5.36 -2.33
C LEU A 39 -7.38 -6.25 -1.09
N GLY A 40 -6.57 -7.32 -1.13
CA GLY A 40 -6.33 -8.18 0.02
C GLY A 40 -5.75 -7.42 1.21
N ILE A 41 -4.75 -6.55 0.99
CA ILE A 41 -4.11 -5.76 2.05
C ILE A 41 -5.10 -4.77 2.67
N GLY A 42 -5.86 -4.03 1.86
CA GLY A 42 -6.88 -3.11 2.35
C GLY A 42 -7.96 -3.83 3.18
N LEU A 43 -8.44 -4.99 2.71
CA LEU A 43 -9.47 -5.79 3.39
C LEU A 43 -9.04 -6.30 4.78
N LEU A 44 -7.74 -6.33 5.11
CA LEU A 44 -7.28 -6.67 6.46
C LEU A 44 -7.81 -5.71 7.52
N SER A 45 -8.00 -4.42 7.18
CA SER A 45 -8.61 -3.44 8.08
C SER A 45 -10.07 -3.78 8.39
N ILE A 46 -10.84 -4.17 7.37
CA ILE A 46 -12.24 -4.60 7.51
C ILE A 46 -12.30 -5.89 8.33
N PHE A 47 -11.42 -6.85 8.05
CA PHE A 47 -11.33 -8.08 8.83
C PHE A 47 -11.09 -7.79 10.31
N GLY A 48 -10.11 -6.93 10.65
CA GLY A 48 -9.81 -6.55 12.03
C GLY A 48 -11.02 -5.94 12.74
N SER A 49 -11.74 -5.04 12.05
CA SER A 49 -12.94 -4.41 12.59
C SER A 49 -14.08 -5.39 12.87
N LEU A 50 -14.34 -6.31 11.92
CA LEU A 50 -15.33 -7.37 12.08
C LEU A 50 -14.95 -8.37 13.19
N ALA A 51 -13.65 -8.62 13.38
CA ALA A 51 -13.15 -9.54 14.39
C ALA A 51 -13.28 -8.98 15.81
N VAL A 52 -13.12 -7.66 15.99
CA VAL A 52 -13.16 -6.99 17.29
C VAL A 52 -14.56 -6.51 17.67
N SER A 53 -15.25 -5.82 16.76
CA SER A 53 -16.51 -5.12 17.05
C SER A 53 -17.75 -5.78 16.43
N GLY A 54 -17.55 -6.65 15.44
CA GLY A 54 -18.62 -7.26 14.65
C GLY A 54 -19.34 -6.34 13.64
N GLY A 55 -18.95 -5.06 13.61
CA GLY A 55 -19.37 -4.06 12.63
C GLY A 55 -18.19 -3.52 11.82
N ILE A 56 -18.48 -2.56 10.95
CA ILE A 56 -17.48 -1.82 10.17
C ILE A 56 -17.81 -0.32 10.33
N PRO A 57 -17.16 0.40 11.28
CA PRO A 57 -17.35 1.82 11.46
C PRO A 57 -16.79 2.62 10.27
N ALA A 58 -17.22 3.88 10.12
CA ALA A 58 -16.81 4.77 9.03
C ALA A 58 -15.28 4.87 8.89
N LEU A 59 -14.57 5.03 10.03
CA LEU A 59 -13.11 5.08 10.07
C LEU A 59 -12.42 3.87 9.42
N THR A 60 -13.02 2.67 9.52
CA THR A 60 -12.48 1.47 8.87
C THR A 60 -12.59 1.55 7.35
N TRP A 61 -13.61 2.20 6.80
CA TRP A 61 -13.73 2.41 5.35
C TRP A 61 -12.67 3.37 4.82
N TYR A 62 -12.35 4.43 5.58
CA TYR A 62 -11.23 5.32 5.25
C TYR A 62 -9.90 4.58 5.29
N ALA A 63 -9.67 3.72 6.30
CA ALA A 63 -8.49 2.87 6.36
C ALA A 63 -8.41 1.90 5.17
N PHE A 64 -9.50 1.19 4.86
CA PHE A 64 -9.58 0.29 3.71
C PHE A 64 -9.23 1.02 2.41
N GLY A 65 -9.92 2.12 2.12
CA GLY A 65 -9.77 2.85 0.87
C GLY A 65 -8.39 3.47 0.70
N SER A 66 -7.87 4.09 1.76
CA SER A 66 -6.52 4.69 1.74
C SER A 66 -5.43 3.62 1.57
N ILE A 67 -5.47 2.53 2.34
CA ILE A 67 -4.49 1.44 2.24
C ILE A 67 -4.54 0.79 0.86
N PHE A 68 -5.74 0.46 0.37
CA PHE A 68 -5.94 -0.12 -0.95
C PHE A 68 -5.35 0.75 -2.05
N LEU A 69 -5.69 2.05 -2.08
CA LEU A 69 -5.22 2.96 -3.13
C LEU A 69 -3.71 3.21 -3.04
N PHE A 70 -3.17 3.33 -1.83
CA PHE A 70 -1.73 3.52 -1.64
C PHE A 70 -0.95 2.31 -2.15
N ASP A 71 -1.39 1.11 -1.76
CA ASP A 71 -0.75 -0.13 -2.17
C ASP A 71 -0.98 -0.42 -3.66
N PHE A 72 -2.12 -0.06 -4.24
CA PHE A 72 -2.35 -0.11 -5.68
C PHE A 72 -1.37 0.76 -6.46
N GLY A 73 -1.21 2.02 -6.03
CA GLY A 73 -0.22 2.92 -6.62
C GLY A 73 1.21 2.40 -6.48
N THR A 74 1.55 1.87 -5.30
CA THR A 74 2.83 1.21 -5.01
C THR A 74 3.08 0.01 -5.92
N HIS A 75 2.11 -0.90 -6.02
CA HIS A 75 2.26 -2.13 -6.77
C HIS A 75 2.61 -1.82 -8.23
N ILE A 76 1.93 -0.85 -8.85
CA ILE A 76 2.26 -0.39 -10.20
C ILE A 76 3.72 0.12 -10.29
N VAL A 77 4.15 1.05 -9.43
CA VAL A 77 5.52 1.60 -9.54
C VAL A 77 6.60 0.57 -9.25
N THR A 78 6.32 -0.41 -8.39
CA THR A 78 7.29 -1.48 -8.07
C THR A 78 7.54 -2.42 -9.23
N THR A 79 6.63 -2.53 -10.20
CA THR A 79 6.86 -3.32 -11.43
C THR A 79 7.93 -2.72 -12.35
N PHE A 80 8.27 -1.43 -12.18
CA PHE A 80 9.28 -0.79 -13.02
C PHE A 80 10.70 -1.30 -12.78
N LYS A 81 10.96 -1.89 -11.60
CA LYS A 81 12.28 -2.40 -11.24
C LYS A 81 12.71 -3.62 -12.07
N ASP A 82 11.73 -4.33 -12.63
CA ASP A 82 11.90 -5.56 -13.43
C ASP A 82 11.30 -5.39 -14.84
N ILE A 83 11.11 -4.15 -15.32
CA ILE A 83 10.29 -3.90 -16.52
C ILE A 83 10.88 -4.49 -17.81
N GLU A 84 12.20 -4.52 -17.96
CA GLU A 84 12.85 -5.12 -19.13
C GLU A 84 12.79 -6.63 -19.03
N ARG A 85 13.14 -7.17 -17.86
CA ARG A 85 13.03 -8.61 -17.57
C ARG A 85 11.62 -9.17 -17.76
N ASP A 86 10.60 -8.48 -17.26
CA ASP A 86 9.21 -8.91 -17.39
C ASP A 86 8.75 -8.91 -18.85
N ARG A 87 9.25 -7.96 -19.65
CA ARG A 87 9.01 -7.93 -21.10
C ARG A 87 9.64 -9.14 -21.79
N ASP A 88 10.88 -9.47 -21.47
CA ASP A 88 11.61 -10.59 -22.06
C ASP A 88 11.00 -11.95 -21.68
N LEU A 89 10.47 -12.07 -20.46
CA LEU A 89 9.81 -13.27 -19.96
C LEU A 89 8.33 -13.36 -20.36
N GLY A 90 7.79 -12.37 -21.08
CA GLY A 90 6.38 -12.33 -21.48
C GLY A 90 5.40 -12.15 -20.30
N VAL A 91 5.87 -11.64 -19.17
CA VAL A 91 5.04 -11.33 -18.00
C VAL A 91 4.30 -10.02 -18.25
N VAL A 92 2.96 -10.07 -18.23
CA VAL A 92 2.14 -8.87 -18.47
C VAL A 92 1.95 -8.11 -17.15
N THR A 93 2.78 -7.10 -16.92
CA THR A 93 2.60 -6.10 -15.85
C THR A 93 1.78 -4.91 -16.32
N THR A 94 1.32 -4.06 -15.39
CA THR A 94 0.54 -2.85 -15.72
C THR A 94 1.26 -1.95 -16.75
N PRO A 95 2.54 -1.56 -16.58
CA PRO A 95 3.25 -0.76 -17.59
C PRO A 95 3.45 -1.45 -18.94
N ILE A 96 3.50 -2.79 -18.97
CA ILE A 96 3.53 -3.56 -20.22
C ILE A 96 2.15 -3.57 -20.88
N GLN A 97 1.07 -3.69 -20.10
CA GLN A 97 -0.30 -3.78 -20.60
C GLN A 97 -0.83 -2.45 -21.16
N ILE A 98 -0.71 -1.37 -20.40
CA ILE A 98 -1.33 -0.06 -20.74
C ILE A 98 -0.29 1.01 -21.09
N GLY A 99 0.99 0.64 -21.12
CA GLY A 99 2.10 1.55 -21.38
C GLY A 99 2.61 2.27 -20.14
N ILE A 100 3.83 2.80 -20.26
CA ILE A 100 4.57 3.44 -19.15
C ILE A 100 3.84 4.68 -18.63
N ARG A 101 3.53 5.65 -19.50
CA ARG A 101 2.95 6.94 -19.07
C ARG A 101 1.56 6.77 -18.43
N PRO A 102 0.62 6.02 -19.03
CA PRO A 102 -0.68 5.78 -18.40
C PRO A 102 -0.56 5.04 -17.05
N SER A 103 0.39 4.12 -16.92
CA SER A 103 0.63 3.40 -15.66
C SER A 103 1.14 4.32 -14.55
N LEU A 104 2.08 5.22 -14.87
CA LEU A 104 2.58 6.20 -13.91
C LEU A 104 1.49 7.20 -13.51
N ALA A 105 0.64 7.63 -14.46
CA ALA A 105 -0.51 8.48 -14.17
C ALA A 105 -1.51 7.77 -13.25
N LEU A 106 -1.85 6.51 -13.54
CA LEU A 106 -2.74 5.68 -12.73
C LEU A 106 -2.21 5.49 -11.30
N SER A 107 -0.91 5.21 -11.16
CA SER A 107 -0.27 5.14 -9.84
C SER A 107 -0.31 6.47 -9.10
N GLY A 108 -0.01 7.58 -9.78
CA GLY A 108 -0.06 8.92 -9.20
C GLY A 108 -1.45 9.27 -8.67
N ILE A 109 -2.49 9.07 -9.51
CA ILE A 109 -3.89 9.31 -9.14
C ILE A 109 -4.29 8.45 -7.95
N ALA A 110 -3.98 7.15 -7.96
CA ALA A 110 -4.27 6.26 -6.84
C ALA A 110 -3.60 6.76 -5.55
N THR A 111 -2.34 7.19 -5.64
CA THR A 111 -1.58 7.65 -4.46
C THR A 111 -2.15 8.94 -3.90
N VAL A 112 -2.48 9.91 -4.75
CA VAL A 112 -3.14 11.15 -4.33
C VAL A 112 -4.49 10.84 -3.69
N GLY A 113 -5.28 9.96 -4.30
CA GLY A 113 -6.55 9.49 -3.74
C GLY A 113 -6.38 8.81 -2.37
N ALA A 114 -5.30 8.05 -2.18
CA ALA A 114 -4.99 7.40 -0.90
C ALA A 114 -4.75 8.42 0.22
N PHE A 115 -3.90 9.42 -0.03
CA PHE A 115 -3.63 10.49 0.94
C PHE A 115 -4.88 11.33 1.21
N PHE A 116 -5.68 11.60 0.17
CA PHE A 116 -6.94 12.31 0.33
C PHE A 116 -7.92 11.55 1.23
N LEU A 117 -8.12 10.24 1.01
CA LEU A 117 -8.96 9.42 1.89
C LEU A 117 -8.40 9.29 3.30
N ALA A 118 -7.08 9.25 3.48
CA ALA A 118 -6.47 9.20 4.80
C ALA A 118 -6.62 10.52 5.59
N LEU A 119 -6.82 11.65 4.90
CA LEU A 119 -7.08 12.95 5.50
C LEU A 119 -8.55 13.18 5.87
N MET A 120 -9.49 12.45 5.25
CA MET A 120 -10.93 12.65 5.49
C MET A 120 -11.34 12.60 6.96
N PRO A 121 -10.90 11.63 7.78
CA PRO A 121 -11.31 11.58 9.18
C PRO A 121 -10.92 12.83 9.99
N LEU A 122 -9.81 13.51 9.64
CA LEU A 122 -9.44 14.79 10.25
C LEU A 122 -10.31 15.93 9.76
N LEU A 123 -10.61 15.97 8.46
CA LEU A 123 -11.47 16.99 7.87
C LEU A 123 -12.91 16.91 8.44
N GLU A 124 -13.35 15.72 8.81
CA GLU A 124 -14.63 15.45 9.47
C GLU A 124 -14.58 15.66 10.99
N GLY A 125 -13.40 15.91 11.56
CA GLY A 125 -13.19 16.11 12.99
C GLY A 125 -13.29 14.83 13.83
N GLU A 126 -13.23 13.64 13.21
CA GLU A 126 -13.26 12.35 13.92
C GLU A 126 -11.97 12.04 14.68
N ILE A 127 -10.84 12.59 14.23
CA ILE A 127 -9.51 12.35 14.83
C ILE A 127 -8.71 13.64 15.02
N GLY A 128 -7.79 13.63 15.99
CA GLY A 128 -6.87 14.73 16.28
C GLY A 128 -5.83 14.95 15.18
N TRP A 129 -5.07 16.05 15.23
CA TRP A 129 -4.08 16.40 14.21
C TRP A 129 -2.79 15.57 14.30
N GLU A 130 -2.53 14.91 15.42
CA GLU A 130 -1.25 14.28 15.75
C GLU A 130 -0.85 13.19 14.75
N TYR A 131 -1.83 12.47 14.19
CA TYR A 131 -1.58 11.42 13.19
C TYR A 131 -1.11 11.96 11.83
N THR A 132 -1.32 13.26 11.53
CA THR A 132 -0.87 13.88 10.28
C THR A 132 0.65 13.85 10.14
N ILE A 133 1.39 13.72 11.25
CA ILE A 133 2.83 13.55 11.26
C ILE A 133 3.22 12.29 10.48
N TRP A 134 2.50 11.18 10.67
CA TRP A 134 2.76 9.91 9.98
C TRP A 134 2.36 9.96 8.51
N LEU A 135 1.28 10.68 8.19
CA LEU A 135 0.89 10.93 6.80
C LEU A 135 1.90 11.83 6.09
N ALA A 136 2.38 12.89 6.73
CA ALA A 136 3.38 13.79 6.19
C ALA A 136 4.71 13.05 5.94
N LEU A 137 5.16 12.22 6.88
CA LEU A 137 6.35 11.39 6.73
C LEU A 137 6.20 10.43 5.53
N ALA A 138 5.06 9.74 5.43
CA ALA A 138 4.77 8.85 4.30
C ALA A 138 4.76 9.60 2.96
N LEU A 139 4.17 10.81 2.92
CA LEU A 139 4.09 11.64 1.73
C LEU A 139 5.48 12.10 1.28
N ILE A 140 6.33 12.54 2.21
CA ILE A 140 7.70 12.97 1.93
C ILE A 140 8.51 11.80 1.36
N ILE A 141 8.50 10.64 2.02
CA ILE A 141 9.23 9.45 1.57
C ILE A 141 8.75 9.02 0.18
N THR A 142 7.43 8.94 -0.01
CA THR A 142 6.82 8.51 -1.27
C THR A 142 7.12 9.52 -2.40
N GLY A 143 7.03 10.81 -2.12
CA GLY A 143 7.32 11.87 -3.08
C GLY A 143 8.78 11.85 -3.54
N ILE A 144 9.73 11.86 -2.59
CA ILE A 144 11.17 11.86 -2.88
C ILE A 144 11.57 10.65 -3.73
N THR A 145 10.98 9.49 -3.48
CA THR A 145 11.36 8.24 -4.15
C THR A 145 10.64 8.00 -5.47
N ARG A 146 9.42 8.54 -5.66
CA ARG A 146 8.64 8.33 -6.89
C ARG A 146 8.84 9.42 -7.95
N VAL A 147 9.15 10.66 -7.56
CA VAL A 147 9.41 11.75 -8.52
C VAL A 147 10.50 11.38 -9.54
N PRO A 148 11.65 10.79 -9.14
CA PRO A 148 12.66 10.34 -10.11
C PRO A 148 12.12 9.35 -11.15
N LEU A 149 11.27 8.40 -10.73
CA LEU A 149 10.64 7.42 -11.63
C LEU A 149 9.67 8.08 -12.60
N MET A 150 8.91 9.09 -12.15
CA MET A 150 7.99 9.83 -13.01
C MET A 150 8.71 10.63 -14.10
N ILE A 151 9.92 11.14 -13.79
CA ILE A 151 10.74 11.88 -14.77
C ILE A 151 11.49 10.91 -15.69
N ARG A 152 12.06 9.84 -15.15
CA ARG A 152 12.86 8.85 -15.89
C ARG A 152 12.39 7.42 -15.53
N PRO A 153 11.48 6.83 -16.31
CA PRO A 153 10.99 5.48 -16.07
C PRO A 153 12.06 4.44 -16.46
N ASN A 154 12.81 3.95 -15.47
CA ASN A 154 13.85 2.93 -15.63
C ASN A 154 13.94 2.04 -14.39
N GLU A 155 14.65 0.93 -14.49
CA GLU A 155 14.78 -0.07 -13.42
C GLU A 155 15.35 0.51 -12.13
N ARG A 156 16.42 1.32 -12.23
CA ARG A 156 17.05 1.99 -11.08
C ARG A 156 16.06 2.84 -10.28
N ASN A 157 15.26 3.66 -10.96
CA ASN A 157 14.25 4.47 -10.32
C ASN A 157 13.05 3.63 -9.85
N GLY A 158 12.78 2.49 -10.49
CA GLY A 158 11.82 1.49 -10.02
C GLY A 158 12.23 0.89 -8.68
N TYR A 159 13.52 0.58 -8.52
CA TYR A 159 14.09 0.14 -7.24
C TYR A 159 14.02 1.21 -6.16
N LEU A 160 14.32 2.47 -6.50
CA LEU A 160 14.17 3.58 -5.55
C LEU A 160 12.71 3.74 -5.09
N ALA A 161 11.77 3.68 -6.03
CA ALA A 161 10.34 3.74 -5.73
C ALA A 161 9.88 2.55 -4.88
N LEU A 162 10.43 1.34 -5.09
CA LEU A 162 10.18 0.18 -4.23
C LEU A 162 10.65 0.42 -2.79
N LYS A 163 11.91 0.86 -2.60
CA LYS A 163 12.46 1.14 -1.27
C LYS A 163 11.61 2.20 -0.55
N GLY A 164 11.22 3.25 -1.27
CA GLY A 164 10.34 4.29 -0.77
C GLY A 164 8.94 3.80 -0.43
N ALA A 165 8.38 2.90 -1.23
CA ALA A 165 7.06 2.37 -0.97
C ALA A 165 7.04 1.45 0.26
N MET A 166 8.05 0.59 0.43
CA MET A 166 8.17 -0.30 1.60
C MET A 166 8.40 0.47 2.91
N THR A 167 9.15 1.57 2.86
CA THR A 167 9.39 2.42 4.05
C THR A 167 8.21 3.37 4.30
N GLY A 168 7.63 3.94 3.25
CA GLY A 168 6.46 4.81 3.32
C GLY A 168 5.21 4.10 3.83
N SER A 169 4.98 2.83 3.45
CA SER A 169 3.84 2.04 3.93
C SER A 169 3.88 1.79 5.44
N ILE A 170 5.07 1.66 6.03
CA ILE A 170 5.25 1.50 7.49
C ILE A 170 4.76 2.73 8.24
N SER A 171 4.88 3.92 7.65
CA SER A 171 4.31 5.15 8.21
C SER A 171 2.82 5.29 7.85
N PHE A 172 2.44 4.98 6.61
CA PHE A 172 1.11 5.24 6.07
C PHE A 172 0.02 4.30 6.64
N PHE A 173 0.24 2.98 6.61
CA PHE A 173 -0.78 2.00 7.02
C PHE A 173 -1.21 2.13 8.48
N PRO A 174 -0.30 2.29 9.45
CA PRO A 174 -0.70 2.46 10.84
C PRO A 174 -1.13 3.89 11.17
N ALA A 175 -1.06 4.86 10.25
CA ALA A 175 -1.33 6.27 10.57
C ALA A 175 -2.72 6.49 11.19
N LEU A 176 -3.77 5.86 10.64
CA LEU A 176 -5.11 5.96 11.22
C LEU A 176 -5.25 5.23 12.55
N ALA A 177 -4.55 4.10 12.73
CA ALA A 177 -4.50 3.42 14.03
C ALA A 177 -3.74 4.25 15.08
N ALA A 178 -2.72 5.00 14.65
CA ALA A 178 -1.93 5.88 15.50
C ALA A 178 -2.77 7.02 16.09
N ALA A 179 -3.87 7.42 15.44
CA ALA A 179 -4.82 8.39 15.99
C ALA A 179 -5.52 7.91 17.27
N MET A 180 -5.57 6.59 17.51
CA MET A 180 -6.21 5.99 18.67
C MET A 180 -5.24 5.79 19.85
N MET A 181 -3.99 6.23 19.73
CA MET A 181 -2.97 6.06 20.77
C MET A 181 -2.12 7.32 20.95
N PRO A 182 -1.45 7.49 22.10
CA PRO A 182 -0.52 8.59 22.29
C PRO A 182 0.61 8.56 21.25
N ILE A 183 1.06 9.74 20.80
CA ILE A 183 2.08 9.88 19.75
C ILE A 183 3.36 9.09 20.06
N TRP A 184 3.78 9.05 21.34
CA TRP A 184 4.99 8.34 21.76
C TRP A 184 4.88 6.81 21.57
N VAL A 185 3.68 6.23 21.74
CA VAL A 185 3.44 4.79 21.52
C VAL A 185 3.58 4.46 20.03
N SER A 186 2.95 5.28 19.19
CA SER A 186 3.06 5.13 17.74
C SER A 186 4.50 5.34 17.26
N ALA A 187 5.25 6.29 17.84
CA ALA A 187 6.63 6.56 17.47
C ALA A 187 7.58 5.41 17.80
N ILE A 188 7.45 4.79 18.98
CA ILE A 188 8.25 3.62 19.37
C ILE A 188 7.94 2.39 18.50
N THR A 189 6.78 2.36 17.84
CA THR A 189 6.43 1.27 16.91
C THR A 189 6.91 1.57 15.48
N ILE A 190 6.59 2.76 14.96
CA ILE A 190 6.81 3.12 13.55
C ILE A 190 8.29 3.40 13.27
N LEU A 191 8.97 4.19 14.12
CA LEU A 191 10.35 4.62 13.83
C LEU A 191 11.35 3.45 13.81
N PRO A 192 11.32 2.50 14.75
CA PRO A 192 12.21 1.34 14.68
C PRO A 192 11.92 0.45 13.46
N LEU A 193 10.66 0.27 13.07
CA LEU A 193 10.31 -0.49 11.88
C LEU A 193 10.83 0.18 10.61
N ILE A 194 10.72 1.51 10.49
CA ILE A 194 11.30 2.28 9.38
C ILE A 194 12.82 2.09 9.36
N LEU A 195 13.49 2.24 10.51
CA LEU A 195 14.95 2.10 10.60
C LEU A 195 15.41 0.69 10.21
N ILE A 196 14.76 -0.35 10.75
CA ILE A 196 15.07 -1.74 10.44
C ILE A 196 14.84 -2.01 8.94
N SER A 197 13.69 -1.59 8.39
CA SER A 197 13.38 -1.75 6.98
C SER A 197 14.42 -1.06 6.09
N TRP A 198 14.81 0.17 6.44
CA TRP A 198 15.85 0.92 5.73
C TRP A 198 17.21 0.21 5.76
N LEU A 199 17.65 -0.27 6.93
CA LEU A 199 18.91 -1.02 7.08
C LEU A 199 18.90 -2.32 6.25
N LEU A 200 17.78 -3.06 6.26
CA LEU A 200 17.63 -4.29 5.48
C LEU A 200 17.65 -4.01 3.97
N LEU A 201 16.98 -2.95 3.52
CA LEU A 201 16.93 -2.57 2.10
C LEU A 201 18.29 -2.10 1.57
N GLN A 202 19.12 -1.48 2.41
CA GLN A 202 20.50 -1.14 2.04
C GLN A 202 21.40 -2.38 1.89
N ARG A 203 21.16 -3.43 2.67
CA ARG A 203 21.92 -4.68 2.60
C ARG A 203 21.41 -5.64 1.54
N SER A 204 20.17 -5.47 1.08
CA SER A 204 19.60 -6.32 0.04
C SER A 204 20.32 -6.09 -1.29
N LYS A 205 20.87 -7.15 -1.88
CA LYS A 205 21.47 -7.16 -3.23
C LYS A 205 20.39 -7.12 -4.33
N GLN A 206 19.38 -6.28 -4.15
CA GLN A 206 18.32 -6.12 -5.13
C GLN A 206 18.69 -5.10 -6.22
N GLU A 207 19.76 -4.32 -6.07
CA GLU A 207 20.32 -3.55 -7.18
C GLU A 207 21.09 -4.49 -8.12
N VAL A 208 20.54 -4.71 -9.31
CA VAL A 208 21.27 -5.27 -10.46
C VAL A 208 21.94 -4.13 -11.22
#